data_AF-A0A8J7JTY2-F1
#
_entry.id   AF-A0A8J7JTY2-F1
#
_cell.length_a   1.000
_cell.length_b   1.000
_cell.length_c   1.000
_cell.angle_alpha   90.00
_cell.angle_beta   90.00
_cell.angle_gamma   90.00
#
_symmetry.space_group_name_H-M   'P 1'
#
loop_
_entity.id
_entity.type
_entity.pdbx_description
1 polymer ?
#
loop_
_entity_poly.entity_id
_entity_poly.type
_entity_poly.pdbx_seq_one_letter_code
_entity_poly.pdbx_strand_id
1 'polypeptide(L)' 'MNKQKSLKTKGLIENLKNGVWLVGVSCWLFGITDRSIASLSDGYLSALDLVQLFTAVTFFIAWLFLKPSSTKLKSENIEG' A
#
# COMPACT_ATOMS: atom_id res chain seq x y z
N MET A 1 -14.66 8.39 -30.07
CA MET A 1 -15.27 8.73 -28.76
C MET A 1 -14.89 7.79 -27.60
N ASN A 2 -14.17 6.70 -27.87
CA ASN A 2 -13.74 5.64 -26.95
C ASN A 2 -12.39 5.94 -26.22
N LYS A 3 -11.45 6.66 -26.85
CA LYS A 3 -10.15 6.99 -26.22
C LYS A 3 -10.27 7.94 -25.02
N GLN A 4 -11.20 8.89 -25.05
CA GLN A 4 -11.38 9.86 -23.96
C GLN A 4 -11.96 9.21 -22.68
N LYS A 5 -12.89 8.26 -22.83
CA LYS A 5 -13.39 7.44 -21.72
C LYS A 5 -12.26 6.62 -21.08
N SER A 6 -11.42 5.98 -21.90
CA SER A 6 -10.27 5.20 -21.43
C SER A 6 -9.26 6.04 -20.63
N LEU A 7 -8.97 7.28 -21.07
CA LEU A 7 -8.06 8.20 -20.36
C LEU A 7 -8.63 8.63 -18.99
N LYS A 8 -9.93 8.94 -18.92
CA LYS A 8 -10.60 9.32 -17.67
C LYS A 8 -10.64 8.16 -16.66
N THR A 9 -10.90 6.94 -17.15
CA THR A 9 -10.86 5.72 -16.33
C THR A 9 -9.45 5.41 -15.83
N LYS A 10 -8.41 5.56 -16.67
CA LYS A 10 -7.00 5.42 -16.25
C LYS A 10 -6.63 6.40 -15.15
N GLY A 11 -7.00 7.68 -15.27
CA GLY A 11 -6.75 8.69 -14.23
C GLY A 11 -7.47 8.38 -12.91
N LEU A 12 -8.71 7.90 -12.97
CA LEU A 12 -9.46 7.49 -11.78
C LEU A 12 -8.81 6.26 -11.09
N ILE A 13 -8.36 5.28 -11.87
CA ILE A 13 -7.67 4.08 -11.36
C ILE A 13 -6.34 4.46 -10.71
N GLU A 14 -5.58 5.39 -11.27
CA GLU A 14 -4.33 5.86 -10.65
C GLU A 14 -4.57 6.56 -9.31
N ASN A 15 -5.60 7.42 -9.22
CA ASN A 15 -5.99 8.06 -7.97
C ASN A 15 -6.51 7.04 -6.93
N LEU A 16 -7.33 6.07 -7.36
CA LEU A 16 -7.82 4.99 -6.51
C LEU A 16 -6.68 4.10 -6.01
N LYS A 17 -5.72 3.75 -6.86
CA LYS A 17 -4.51 3.00 -6.47
C LYS A 17 -3.72 3.76 -5.42
N ASN A 18 -3.54 5.08 -5.59
CA ASN A 18 -2.84 5.89 -4.59
C ASN A 18 -3.61 6.00 -3.27
N GLY A 19 -4.94 6.15 -3.34
CA GLY A 19 -5.81 6.15 -2.17
C GLY A 19 -5.82 4.82 -1.41
N VAL A 20 -6.01 3.70 -2.12
CA VAL A 20 -5.94 2.34 -1.56
C VAL A 20 -4.56 2.04 -0.98
N TRP A 21 -3.49 2.54 -1.63
CA TRP A 21 -2.14 2.39 -1.11
C TRP A 21 -1.97 3.14 0.22
N LEU A 22 -2.38 4.40 0.32
CA LEU A 22 -2.32 5.20 1.56
C LEU A 22 -3.18 4.62 2.68
N VAL A 23 -4.44 4.27 2.37
CA VAL A 23 -5.34 3.64 3.35
C VAL A 23 -4.80 2.30 3.81
N GLY A 24 -4.25 1.51 2.89
CA GLY A 24 -3.57 0.25 3.21
C GLY A 24 -2.41 0.48 4.16
N VAL A 25 -1.52 1.45 3.89
CA VAL A 25 -0.39 1.79 4.77
C VAL A 25 -0.86 2.14 6.18
N SER A 26 -1.87 3.01 6.30
CA SER A 26 -2.44 3.38 7.60
C SER A 26 -3.11 2.19 8.31
N CYS A 27 -3.82 1.35 7.57
CA CYS A 27 -4.49 0.17 8.11
C CYS A 27 -3.49 -0.88 8.62
N TRP A 28 -2.39 -1.10 7.90
CA TRP A 28 -1.30 -1.98 8.33
C TRP A 28 -0.64 -1.45 9.60
N LEU A 29 -0.30 -0.16 9.64
CA LEU A 29 0.32 0.45 10.82
C LEU A 29 -0.59 0.38 12.05
N PHE A 30 -1.88 0.68 11.86
CA PHE A 30 -2.88 0.60 12.92
C PHE A 30 -3.09 -0.84 13.41
N GLY A 31 -3.26 -1.80 12.49
CA GLY A 31 -3.48 -3.21 12.85
C GLY A 31 -2.27 -3.87 13.52
N ILE A 32 -1.05 -3.55 13.07
CA ILE A 32 0.19 -3.99 13.73
C ILE A 32 0.25 -3.42 15.15
N THR A 33 -0.08 -2.13 15.32
CA THR A 33 -0.04 -1.45 16.61
C THR A 33 -1.10 -1.97 17.58
N ASP A 34 -2.35 -2.11 17.14
CA ASP A 34 -3.46 -2.67 17.94
C ASP A 34 -3.11 -4.05 18.49
N ARG A 35 -2.62 -4.93 17.61
CA ARG A 35 -2.26 -6.29 17.98
C ARG A 35 -1.01 -6.34 18.86
N SER A 36 -0.05 -5.45 18.63
CA SER A 36 1.12 -5.29 19.49
C SER A 36 0.73 -4.83 20.89
N ILE A 37 -0.19 -3.87 21.00
CA ILE A 37 -0.66 -3.33 22.29
C ILE A 37 -1.48 -4.41 23.03
N ALA A 38 -2.33 -5.17 22.34
CA ALA A 38 -3.06 -6.28 22.92
C ALA A 38 -2.11 -7.36 23.49
N SER A 39 -1.11 -7.79 22.71
CA SER A 39 -0.11 -8.78 23.13
C SER A 39 0.80 -8.25 24.26
N LEU A 40 1.15 -6.95 24.23
CA LEU A 40 1.91 -6.32 25.31
C LEU A 40 1.10 -6.19 26.61
N SER A 41 -0.21 -5.96 26.51
CA SER A 41 -1.13 -5.88 27.65
C SER A 41 -1.38 -7.25 28.29
N ASP A 42 -1.33 -8.32 27.51
CA ASP A 42 -1.42 -9.71 27.99
C ASP A 42 -0.14 -10.16 28.72
N GLY A 43 0.93 -9.35 28.70
CA GLY A 43 2.15 -9.57 29.51
C GLY A 43 3.05 -10.72 29.05
N TYR A 44 2.66 -11.44 27.99
CA TYR A 44 3.40 -12.55 27.42
C TYR A 44 3.48 -12.36 25.90
N LEU A 45 4.61 -11.80 25.43
CA LEU A 45 4.93 -11.83 24.00
C LEU A 45 5.21 -13.28 23.61
N SER A 46 4.15 -14.00 23.27
CA SER A 46 4.25 -15.37 22.82
C SER A 46 5.08 -15.40 21.54
N ALA A 47 5.94 -16.42 21.34
CA ALA A 47 6.77 -16.52 20.13
C ALA A 47 5.93 -16.46 18.83
N LEU A 48 4.68 -16.89 18.92
CA LEU A 48 3.68 -16.80 17.86
C LEU A 48 3.37 -15.34 17.50
N ASP A 49 3.13 -14.46 18.48
CA ASP A 49 2.86 -13.04 18.24
C ASP A 49 4.04 -12.35 17.56
N LEU A 50 5.27 -12.72 17.93
CA LEU A 50 6.48 -12.18 17.29
C LEU A 50 6.59 -12.59 15.81
N VAL A 51 6.37 -13.87 15.49
CA VAL A 51 6.38 -14.36 14.11
C VAL A 51 5.24 -13.73 13.30
N GLN A 52 4.10 -13.52 13.93
CA GLN A 52 2.92 -12.94 13.31
C GLN A 52 3.11 -11.43 13.06
N LEU A 53 3.73 -10.72 14.00
CA LEU A 53 4.15 -9.33 13.86
C LEU A 53 5.18 -9.21 12.74
N PHE A 54 6.20 -10.07 12.73
CA PHE A 54 7.24 -10.07 11.71
C PHE A 54 6.66 -10.35 10.31
N THR A 55 5.73 -11.28 10.22
CA THR A 55 4.99 -11.56 8.97
C THR A 55 4.17 -10.34 8.54
N ALA A 56 3.42 -9.72 9.45
CA ALA A 56 2.63 -8.52 9.16
C ALA A 56 3.50 -7.35 8.70
N VAL A 57 4.66 -7.15 9.34
CA VAL A 57 5.65 -6.14 8.95
C VAL A 57 6.26 -6.47 7.58
N THR A 58 6.60 -7.73 7.30
CA THR A 58 7.11 -8.15 5.98
C THR A 58 6.08 -7.89 4.89
N PHE A 59 4.81 -8.19 5.16
CA PHE A 59 3.71 -7.93 4.24
C PHE A 59 3.47 -6.44 4.04
N PHE A 60 3.62 -5.63 5.10
CA PHE A 60 3.60 -4.18 5.03
C PHE A 60 4.73 -3.61 4.17
N ILE A 61 5.96 -4.13 4.28
CA ILE A 61 7.08 -3.74 3.43
C ILE A 61 6.81 -4.11 1.97
N ALA A 62 6.28 -5.31 1.71
CA ALA A 62 5.85 -5.72 0.38
C ALA A 62 4.74 -4.78 -0.17
N TRP A 63 3.81 -4.35 0.69
CA TRP A 63 2.77 -3.37 0.34
C TRP A 63 3.35 -1.99 0.01
N LEU A 64 4.37 -1.52 0.76
CA LEU A 64 5.11 -0.31 0.43
C LEU A 64 5.82 -0.43 -0.92
N PHE A 65 6.35 -1.61 -1.24
CA PHE A 65 7.01 -1.88 -2.52
C PHE A 65 6.02 -1.92 -3.69
N LEU A 66 4.76 -2.27 -3.43
CA LEU A 66 3.66 -2.22 -4.39
C LEU A 66 3.17 -0.79 -4.66
N LYS A 67 3.88 0.25 -4.18
CA LYS A 67 3.59 1.66 -4.43
C LYS A 67 3.28 1.86 -5.91
N PRO A 68 2.13 2.46 -6.26
CA PRO A 68 1.79 2.71 -7.65
C PRO A 68 2.87 3.63 -8.25
N SER A 69 3.79 3.03 -9.00
CA SER A 69 4.74 3.78 -9.80
C SER A 69 3.95 4.40 -10.93
N SER A 70 3.68 5.70 -10.80
CA SER A 70 3.18 6.50 -11.89
C SER A 70 4.29 6.53 -12.93
N THR A 71 4.28 5.57 -13.85
CA THR A 71 5.05 5.70 -15.09
C THR A 71 4.46 6.89 -15.82
N LYS A 72 4.92 8.09 -15.47
CA LYS A 72 4.82 9.28 -16.29
C LYS A 72 5.57 8.91 -17.56
N LEU A 73 4.81 8.42 -18.55
CA LEU A 73 5.30 8.26 -19.89
C LEU A 73 5.82 9.65 -20.29
N LYS A 74 7.15 9.80 -20.32
CA LYS A 74 7.81 11.00 -20.81
C LYS A 74 7.48 11.10 -22.30
N SER A 75 6.40 11.81 -22.62
CA SER A 75 6.15 12.31 -23.97
C SER A 75 7.00 13.56 -24.16
N GLU A 76 8.30 13.37 -24.33
CA GLU A 76 9.24 14.44 -24.70
C GLU A 76 10.42 13.79 -25.42
N ASN A 77 10.18 13.34 -26.66
CA ASN A 77 11.20 13.28 -27.73
C ASN A 77 10.58 12.93 -29.11
N ILE A 78 9.54 13.67 -29.53
CA ILE A 78 9.14 13.70 -30.95
C ILE A 78 9.06 15.16 -31.38
N GLU A 79 10.23 15.80 -31.44
CA GLU A 79 10.54 16.93 -32.31
C GLU A 79 11.96 16.58 -32.80
N GLY A 80 12.18 16.21 -34.07
CA GLY A 80 11.82 16.96 -35.26
C GLY A 80 13.14 17.48 -35.83
#